data_AF-A0AAX7T6Q2-F1
#
_entry.id   AF-A0AAX7T6Q2-F1
#
_cell.length_a   1.000
_cell.length_b   1.000
_cell.length_c   1.000
_cell.angle_alpha   90.00
_cell.angle_beta   90.00
_cell.angle_gamma   90.00
#
_symmetry.space_group_name_H-M   'P 1'
#
loop_
_entity.id
_entity.type
_entity.pdbx_description
1 polymer ?
#
loop_
_entity_poly.entity_id
_entity_poly.type
_entity_poly.pdbx_seq_one_letter_code
_entity_poly.pdbx_strand_id
1 'polypeptide(L)'
;MDMVSWNYEAQLVEMEFQNLLLKVGKALSKDEVKALVFLCTDLLDQKPNKVETASELFSCLMKQDHLSPENPQLLTELLVTTEHHALIRDLCLAPHTTTSFISPYRKLLYSLSEEITDGDLREVKFLLNTMIPRRKLGEHITTLEVFLEMERMDHLSESNLNTLETIVREVCPMLNAKINQFKKRRVTCPVMTTDAISTQEKESVTMPISPSTNTQDEGLGTYPMTSEKRGICLIVNNDNFSKSSQLRKREGTEVDQKCLQSVFQWLGFKVESHHDCDTNQMLSVFKELGKRDHSRFDCVVCCVLSHGVEGSVYGVDGSTVKISDLTDLFNGLNCPSLVGKPKLFFIQACQGKNEQQAVFIESDSSAYSFHWTDAIKAKQGIPNSADFLLGMATVPFHVSFRERTNGTWFIQSLCQNLVQMVPREFDLMSILTKVNADVSKKSDRYGQRKQMPQPAFSLRKKVVFPVPNVPTPSIHKASSNS
;
A
#
# COMPACT_ATOMS: atom_id res chain seq x y z
N MET A 1 46.38 -12.86 -16.73
CA MET A 1 46.33 -11.48 -17.27
C MET A 1 45.26 -10.69 -16.51
N ASP A 2 45.22 -10.82 -15.16
CA ASP A 2 43.91 -10.89 -14.47
C ASP A 2 43.76 -10.02 -13.20
N MET A 3 44.69 -9.10 -12.90
CA MET A 3 44.44 -8.08 -11.85
C MET A 3 44.26 -6.67 -12.41
N VAL A 4 44.91 -6.37 -13.54
CA VAL A 4 44.83 -5.06 -14.18
C VAL A 4 43.43 -4.87 -14.79
N SER A 5 42.85 -5.90 -15.41
CA SER A 5 41.50 -5.85 -16.01
C SER A 5 40.40 -5.60 -14.97
N TRP A 6 40.46 -6.28 -13.81
CA TRP A 6 39.50 -6.10 -12.71
C TRP A 6 39.54 -4.69 -12.12
N ASN A 7 40.74 -4.09 -12.00
CA ASN A 7 40.88 -2.71 -11.52
C ASN A 7 40.29 -1.68 -12.51
N TYR A 8 40.39 -1.93 -13.83
CA TYR A 8 39.77 -1.05 -14.83
C TYR A 8 38.25 -1.17 -14.82
N GLU A 9 37.68 -2.37 -14.70
CA GLU A 9 36.23 -2.58 -14.62
C GLU A 9 35.62 -1.91 -13.39
N ALA A 10 36.25 -2.05 -12.21
CA ALA A 10 35.79 -1.39 -10.99
C ALA A 10 35.84 0.15 -11.09
N GLN A 11 36.89 0.71 -11.69
CA GLN A 11 37.00 2.16 -11.93
C GLN A 11 35.94 2.68 -12.89
N LEU A 12 35.56 1.90 -13.90
CA LEU A 12 34.50 2.26 -14.85
C LEU A 12 33.13 2.29 -14.17
N VAL A 13 32.79 1.28 -13.37
CA VAL A 13 31.52 1.22 -12.60
C VAL A 13 31.39 2.41 -11.65
N GLU A 14 32.46 2.74 -10.93
CA GLU A 14 32.50 3.89 -10.02
C GLU A 14 32.28 5.21 -10.78
N MET A 15 32.93 5.38 -11.94
CA MET A 15 32.77 6.57 -12.79
C MET A 15 31.35 6.67 -13.38
N GLU A 16 30.74 5.55 -13.77
CA GLU A 16 29.34 5.50 -14.24
C GLU A 16 28.37 5.92 -13.13
N PHE A 17 28.58 5.45 -11.90
CA PHE A 17 27.77 5.83 -10.76
C PHE A 17 27.92 7.32 -10.40
N GLN A 18 29.14 7.86 -10.40
CA GLN A 18 29.37 9.30 -10.20
C GLN A 18 28.71 10.15 -11.31
N ASN A 19 28.69 9.68 -12.56
CA ASN A 19 27.96 10.33 -13.65
C ASN A 19 26.44 10.32 -13.41
N LEU A 20 25.89 9.24 -12.86
CA LEU A 20 24.49 9.17 -12.44
C LEU A 20 24.19 10.19 -11.36
N LEU A 21 25.01 10.26 -10.31
CA LEU A 21 24.86 11.24 -9.22
C LEU A 21 24.94 12.68 -9.73
N LEU A 22 25.82 12.96 -10.68
CA LEU A 22 25.91 14.27 -11.33
C LEU A 22 24.64 14.62 -12.11
N LYS A 23 24.02 13.65 -12.81
CA LYS A 23 22.75 13.86 -13.51
C LYS A 23 21.63 14.17 -12.52
N VAL A 24 21.55 13.44 -11.41
CA VAL A 24 20.59 13.73 -10.32
C VAL A 24 20.83 15.15 -9.80
N GLY A 25 22.07 15.48 -9.42
CA GLY A 25 22.39 16.78 -8.86
C GLY A 25 22.08 17.96 -9.78
N LYS A 26 22.19 17.78 -11.11
CA LYS A 26 21.82 18.79 -12.10
C LYS A 26 20.31 18.96 -12.28
N ALA A 27 19.52 17.95 -11.94
CA ALA A 27 18.07 17.99 -12.06
C ALA A 27 17.38 18.61 -10.84
N LEU A 28 18.09 18.74 -9.71
CA LEU A 28 17.58 19.29 -8.46
C LEU A 28 17.82 20.80 -8.39
N SER A 29 16.81 21.52 -7.93
CA SER A 29 16.89 22.92 -7.53
C SER A 29 17.67 23.10 -6.23
N LYS A 30 18.06 24.34 -5.92
CA LYS A 30 18.78 24.66 -4.68
C LYS A 30 17.99 24.27 -3.43
N ASP A 31 16.67 24.46 -3.45
CA ASP A 31 15.81 24.15 -2.31
C ASP A 31 15.60 22.63 -2.15
N GLU A 32 15.51 21.89 -3.25
CA GLU A 32 15.50 20.42 -3.22
C GLU A 32 16.83 19.84 -2.71
N VAL A 33 17.97 20.43 -3.09
CA VAL A 33 19.27 20.05 -2.52
C VAL A 33 19.29 20.29 -1.01
N LYS A 34 18.77 21.44 -0.53
CA LYS A 34 18.64 21.69 0.91
C LYS A 34 17.74 20.68 1.59
N ALA A 35 16.65 20.25 0.96
CA ALA A 35 15.79 19.20 1.48
C ALA A 35 16.52 17.85 1.60
N LEU A 36 17.30 17.46 0.59
CA LEU A 36 18.13 16.25 0.65
C LEU A 36 19.18 16.33 1.77
N VAL A 37 19.85 17.47 1.90
CA VAL A 37 20.81 17.74 2.97
C VAL A 37 20.13 17.64 4.34
N PHE A 38 18.93 18.19 4.49
CA PHE A 38 18.15 18.09 5.71
C PHE A 38 17.82 16.62 6.06
N LEU A 39 17.32 15.85 5.10
CA LEU A 39 16.98 14.43 5.30
C LEU A 39 18.19 13.59 5.70
N CYS A 40 19.37 13.92 5.18
CA CYS A 40 20.63 13.25 5.49
C CYS A 40 21.34 13.77 6.74
N THR A 41 20.78 14.73 7.49
CA THR A 41 21.47 15.37 8.63
C THR A 41 22.03 14.37 9.64
N ASP A 42 21.30 13.28 9.90
CA ASP A 42 21.70 12.26 10.89
C ASP A 42 22.79 11.30 10.36
N LEU A 43 23.06 11.33 9.05
CA LEU A 43 24.06 10.51 8.36
C LEU A 43 25.36 11.27 8.08
N LEU A 44 25.35 12.60 8.25
CA LEU A 44 26.49 13.46 7.95
C LEU A 44 27.31 13.75 9.22
N ASP A 45 28.59 13.39 9.23
CA ASP A 45 29.54 13.83 10.28
C ASP A 45 29.78 15.35 10.34
N GLN A 46 29.29 16.10 9.36
CA GLN A 46 29.45 17.55 9.26
C GLN A 46 28.12 18.29 9.33
N LYS A 47 28.17 19.56 9.75
CA LYS A 47 26.96 20.39 9.85
C LYS A 47 26.26 20.52 8.49
N PRO A 48 24.93 20.37 8.41
CA PRO A 48 24.16 20.48 7.17
C PRO A 48 24.42 21.77 6.40
N ASN A 49 24.64 22.87 7.11
CA ASN A 49 24.89 24.19 6.52
C ASN A 49 26.24 24.34 5.79
N LYS A 50 27.11 23.32 5.82
CA LYS A 50 28.36 23.30 5.05
C LYS A 50 28.23 22.60 3.70
N VAL A 51 27.09 21.96 3.42
CA VAL A 51 26.82 21.29 2.15
C VAL A 51 25.90 22.19 1.32
N GLU A 52 26.45 22.80 0.28
CA GLU A 52 25.71 23.74 -0.56
C GLU A 52 25.26 23.13 -1.88
N THR A 53 25.92 22.05 -2.32
CA THR A 53 25.65 21.40 -3.61
C THR A 53 25.31 19.92 -3.46
N ALA A 54 24.55 19.38 -4.43
CA ALA A 54 24.27 17.95 -4.50
C ALA A 54 25.55 17.11 -4.62
N SER A 55 26.55 17.59 -5.37
CA SER A 55 27.83 16.91 -5.52
C SER A 55 28.60 16.80 -4.20
N GLU A 56 28.60 17.84 -3.38
CA GLU A 56 29.18 17.80 -2.03
C GLU A 56 28.44 16.81 -1.15
N LEU A 57 27.09 16.82 -1.17
CA LEU A 57 26.27 15.87 -0.41
C LEU A 57 26.63 14.43 -0.77
N PHE A 58 26.58 14.08 -2.07
CA PHE A 58 26.84 12.72 -2.52
C PHE A 58 28.30 12.32 -2.25
N SER A 59 29.26 13.23 -2.40
CA SER A 59 30.66 12.98 -2.05
C SER A 59 30.84 12.67 -0.56
N CYS A 60 30.11 13.34 0.32
CA CYS A 60 30.12 13.05 1.76
C CYS A 60 29.52 11.67 2.05
N LEU A 61 28.36 11.36 1.48
CA LEU A 61 27.68 10.08 1.68
C LEU A 61 28.51 8.90 1.14
N MET A 62 29.21 9.07 0.02
CA MET A 62 30.12 8.06 -0.51
C MET A 62 31.34 7.85 0.40
N LYS A 63 31.95 8.92 0.92
CA LYS A 63 33.07 8.82 1.87
C LYS A 63 32.70 8.13 3.18
N GLN A 64 31.42 8.12 3.54
CA GLN A 64 30.87 7.50 4.75
C GLN A 64 30.25 6.12 4.49
N ASP A 65 30.48 5.53 3.31
CA ASP A 65 29.92 4.23 2.88
C ASP A 65 28.37 4.14 2.93
N HIS A 66 27.70 5.29 2.93
CA HIS A 66 26.24 5.37 2.87
C HIS A 66 25.70 5.31 1.44
N LEU A 67 26.57 5.48 0.44
CA LEU A 67 26.19 5.51 -0.96
C LEU A 67 27.33 4.93 -1.83
N SER A 68 27.06 3.90 -2.61
CA SER A 68 28.02 3.30 -3.56
C SER A 68 27.29 2.69 -4.76
N PRO A 69 28.00 2.27 -5.82
CA PRO A 69 27.38 1.56 -6.95
C PRO A 69 26.64 0.28 -6.52
N GLU A 70 27.15 -0.44 -5.52
CA GLU A 70 26.55 -1.65 -4.96
C GLU A 70 25.44 -1.34 -3.95
N ASN A 71 25.46 -0.13 -3.38
CA ASN A 71 24.49 0.35 -2.39
C ASN A 71 23.83 1.69 -2.80
N PRO A 72 23.07 1.76 -3.92
CA PRO A 72 22.39 2.98 -4.39
C PRO A 72 21.06 3.27 -3.65
N GLN A 73 20.73 2.49 -2.63
CA GLN A 73 19.43 2.47 -1.96
C GLN A 73 19.13 3.81 -1.27
N LEU A 74 20.11 4.44 -0.62
CA LEU A 74 19.92 5.75 0.02
C LEU A 74 19.53 6.83 -1.00
N LEU A 75 20.16 6.85 -2.17
CA LEU A 75 19.79 7.78 -3.25
C LEU A 75 18.35 7.55 -3.72
N THR A 76 17.97 6.29 -3.87
CA THR A 76 16.59 5.93 -4.23
C THR A 76 15.60 6.41 -3.17
N GLU A 77 15.89 6.16 -1.89
CA GLU A 77 15.05 6.59 -0.77
C GLU A 77 14.91 8.12 -0.69
N LEU A 78 15.99 8.87 -0.95
CA LEU A 78 15.99 10.33 -1.01
C LEU A 78 15.07 10.85 -2.13
N LEU A 79 15.18 10.28 -3.33
CA LEU A 79 14.36 10.68 -4.48
C LEU A 79 12.90 10.27 -4.32
N VAL A 80 12.62 9.14 -3.67
CA VAL A 80 11.24 8.75 -3.32
C VAL A 80 10.67 9.70 -2.28
N THR A 81 11.43 10.03 -1.23
CA THR A 81 10.97 10.89 -0.13
C THR A 81 10.66 12.30 -0.62
N THR A 82 11.38 12.79 -1.62
CA THR A 82 11.20 14.12 -2.24
C THR A 82 10.36 14.09 -3.53
N GLU A 83 9.65 12.99 -3.81
CA GLU A 83 8.71 12.85 -4.95
C GLU A 83 9.33 12.98 -6.37
N HIS A 84 10.63 12.78 -6.52
CA HIS A 84 11.37 12.82 -7.79
C HIS A 84 11.24 11.52 -8.61
N HIS A 85 10.02 11.01 -8.78
CA HIS A 85 9.75 9.73 -9.44
C HIS A 85 10.20 9.68 -10.91
N ALA A 86 10.28 10.84 -11.57
CA ALA A 86 10.79 10.92 -12.94
C ALA A 86 12.29 10.54 -13.02
N LEU A 87 13.10 11.04 -12.08
CA LEU A 87 14.54 10.75 -12.07
C LEU A 87 14.83 9.28 -11.75
N ILE A 88 14.01 8.64 -10.91
CA ILE A 88 14.13 7.20 -10.60
C ILE A 88 13.93 6.37 -11.88
N ARG A 89 12.91 6.70 -12.67
CA ARG A 89 12.62 6.02 -13.93
C ARG A 89 13.70 6.30 -14.99
N ASP A 90 14.08 7.56 -15.15
CA ASP A 90 14.99 7.99 -16.21
C ASP A 90 16.43 7.50 -15.96
N LEU A 91 16.78 7.22 -14.70
CA LEU A 91 18.09 6.69 -14.28
C LEU A 91 18.06 5.19 -13.95
N CYS A 92 16.92 4.51 -14.17
CA CYS A 92 16.75 3.07 -13.93
C CYS A 92 17.15 2.61 -12.51
N LEU A 93 16.93 3.45 -11.49
CA LEU A 93 17.22 3.11 -10.10
C LEU A 93 16.19 2.08 -9.57
N ALA A 94 16.67 1.06 -8.85
CA ALA A 94 15.82 0.00 -8.30
C ALA A 94 14.79 0.57 -7.30
N PRO A 95 13.47 0.47 -7.55
CA PRO A 95 12.39 1.05 -6.74
C PRO A 95 12.21 0.52 -5.31
N HIS A 96 13.06 -0.40 -4.84
CA HIS A 96 12.84 -1.12 -3.59
C HIS A 96 14.05 -1.04 -2.67
N THR A 97 13.85 -0.35 -1.55
CA THR A 97 14.71 -0.44 -0.38
C THR A 97 13.90 -1.09 0.73
N THR A 98 14.28 -2.32 1.12
CA THR A 98 13.71 -2.97 2.31
C THR A 98 14.24 -2.35 3.61
N THR A 99 15.23 -1.47 3.49
CA THR A 99 15.93 -0.77 4.56
C THR A 99 15.68 0.74 4.43
N SER A 100 15.18 1.35 5.50
CA SER A 100 15.04 2.81 5.62
C SER A 100 16.33 3.35 6.24
N PHE A 101 17.10 4.11 5.47
CA PHE A 101 18.31 4.79 5.91
C PHE A 101 18.00 6.17 6.53
N ILE A 102 16.97 6.85 6.01
CA ILE A 102 16.56 8.15 6.54
C ILE A 102 15.66 7.93 7.74
N SER A 103 15.95 8.62 8.85
CA SER A 103 15.21 8.45 10.10
C SER A 103 13.73 8.85 9.93
N PRO A 104 12.78 8.13 10.56
CA PRO A 104 11.36 8.50 10.52
C PRO A 104 11.10 9.92 11.05
N TYR A 105 11.98 10.41 11.93
CA TYR A 105 11.95 11.75 12.49
C TYR A 105 12.22 12.81 11.42
N ARG A 106 13.28 12.64 10.60
CA ARG A 106 13.57 13.53 9.48
C ARG A 106 12.44 13.53 8.44
N LYS A 107 11.88 12.35 8.13
CA LYS A 107 10.72 12.23 7.22
C LYS A 107 9.47 12.96 7.75
N LEU A 108 9.21 12.92 9.06
CA LEU A 108 8.11 13.69 9.67
C LEU A 108 8.33 15.19 9.45
N LEU A 109 9.50 15.70 9.82
CA LEU A 109 9.79 17.13 9.75
C LEU A 109 9.75 17.65 8.32
N TYR A 110 10.28 16.89 7.36
CA TYR A 110 10.16 17.23 5.95
C TYR A 110 8.71 17.23 5.48
N SER A 111 7.93 16.20 5.83
CA SER A 111 6.50 16.16 5.46
C SER A 111 5.67 17.29 6.09
N LEU A 112 6.09 17.81 7.25
CA LEU A 112 5.48 19.01 7.84
C LEU A 112 5.90 20.27 7.09
N SER A 113 7.16 20.40 6.67
CA SER A 113 7.62 21.59 5.95
C SER A 113 6.93 21.79 4.60
N GLU A 114 6.60 20.71 3.89
CA GLU A 114 5.91 20.78 2.60
C GLU A 114 4.47 21.30 2.71
N GLU A 115 3.83 21.17 3.88
CA GLU A 115 2.44 21.59 4.10
C GLU A 115 2.31 22.87 4.95
N ILE A 116 3.42 23.42 5.43
CA ILE A 116 3.46 24.70 6.16
C ILE A 116 3.62 25.83 5.15
N THR A 117 2.65 26.74 5.10
CA THR A 117 2.70 27.90 4.19
C THR A 117 3.61 29.01 4.71
N ASP A 118 3.97 29.97 3.84
CA ASP A 118 4.68 31.18 4.26
C ASP A 118 3.91 32.03 5.29
N GLY A 119 2.58 31.93 5.29
CA GLY A 119 1.71 32.52 6.32
C GLY A 119 1.95 31.86 7.67
N ASP A 120 1.81 30.54 7.70
CA ASP A 120 2.02 29.72 8.89
C ASP A 120 3.44 29.91 9.43
N LEU A 121 4.46 29.93 8.57
CA LEU A 121 5.85 30.10 8.96
C LEU A 121 6.10 31.46 9.65
N ARG A 122 5.40 32.53 9.27
CA ARG A 122 5.49 33.82 9.98
C ARG A 122 4.93 33.72 11.39
N GLU A 123 3.83 33.00 11.57
CA GLU A 123 3.21 32.76 12.88
C GLU A 123 4.06 31.82 13.75
N VAL A 124 4.62 30.75 13.16
CA VAL A 124 5.60 29.87 13.80
C VAL A 124 6.80 30.68 14.32
N LYS A 125 7.39 31.55 13.48
CA LYS A 125 8.49 32.44 13.89
C LYS A 125 8.08 33.38 15.01
N PHE A 126 6.85 33.91 14.96
CA PHE A 126 6.32 34.78 16.01
C PHE A 126 6.25 34.07 17.36
N LEU A 127 5.69 32.84 17.40
CA LEU A 127 5.59 32.02 18.61
C LEU A 127 6.97 31.59 19.14
N LEU A 128 7.92 31.30 18.26
CA LEU A 128 9.28 30.90 18.63
C LEU A 128 10.16 32.04 19.15
N ASN A 129 9.79 33.32 18.98
CA ASN A 129 10.63 34.45 19.41
C ASN A 129 10.93 34.48 20.91
N THR A 130 10.14 33.79 21.73
CA THR A 130 10.36 33.65 23.17
C THR A 130 11.36 32.54 23.52
N MET A 131 11.65 31.64 22.57
CA MET A 131 12.51 30.46 22.73
C MET A 131 13.79 30.53 21.89
N ILE A 132 13.71 31.10 20.68
CA ILE A 132 14.82 31.21 19.73
C ILE A 132 15.10 32.70 19.46
N PRO A 133 16.37 33.15 19.58
CA PRO A 133 16.73 34.54 19.28
C PRO A 133 16.35 34.95 17.85
N ARG A 134 15.71 36.11 17.68
CA ARG A 134 15.29 36.67 16.38
C ARG A 134 16.37 36.63 15.29
N ARG A 135 17.64 36.86 15.66
CA ARG A 135 18.78 36.80 14.73
C ARG A 135 18.95 35.43 14.04
N LYS A 136 18.42 34.35 14.62
CA LYS A 136 18.44 32.99 14.08
C LYS A 136 17.17 32.64 13.31
N LEU A 137 16.11 33.43 13.43
CA LEU A 137 14.85 33.31 12.70
C LEU A 137 14.77 34.41 11.63
N GLY A 138 15.71 34.37 10.69
CA GLY A 138 15.85 35.40 9.64
C GLY A 138 14.60 35.57 8.77
N GLU A 139 14.60 36.62 7.96
CA GLU A 139 13.46 36.94 7.09
C GLU A 139 13.16 35.82 6.07
N HIS A 140 14.21 35.27 5.46
CA HIS A 140 14.15 34.23 4.42
C HIS A 140 14.48 32.81 4.93
N ILE A 141 14.39 32.58 6.25
CA ILE A 141 14.60 31.24 6.79
C ILE A 141 13.47 30.31 6.36
N THR A 142 13.81 29.11 5.92
CA THR A 142 12.85 28.05 5.54
C THR A 142 12.34 27.31 6.77
N THR A 143 11.21 26.60 6.64
CA THR A 143 10.65 25.77 7.72
C THR A 143 11.65 24.70 8.19
N LEU A 144 12.40 24.08 7.27
CA LEU A 144 13.45 23.10 7.60
C LEU A 144 14.60 23.72 8.40
N GLU A 145 15.04 24.92 8.04
CA GLU A 145 16.08 25.65 8.79
C GLU A 145 15.58 26.07 10.18
N VAL A 146 14.30 26.41 10.33
CA VAL A 146 13.69 26.65 11.65
C VAL A 146 13.71 25.37 12.50
N PHE A 147 13.36 24.21 11.95
CA PHE A 147 13.45 22.95 12.68
C PHE A 147 14.88 22.62 13.12
N LEU A 148 15.87 22.84 12.26
CA LEU A 148 17.29 22.69 12.62
C LEU A 148 17.70 23.66 13.74
N GLU A 149 17.21 24.90 13.75
CA GLU A 149 17.46 25.84 14.85
C GLU A 149 16.75 25.44 16.15
N MET A 150 15.55 24.87 16.08
CA MET A 150 14.87 24.29 17.24
C MET A 150 15.66 23.11 17.83
N GLU A 151 16.22 22.25 16.98
CA GLU A 151 17.12 21.15 17.40
C GLU A 151 18.39 21.69 18.05
N ARG A 152 19.03 22.68 17.43
CA ARG A 152 20.26 23.30 17.95
C ARG A 152 20.04 24.07 19.26
N MET A 153 18.79 24.34 19.64
CA MET A 153 18.38 24.98 20.88
C MET A 153 17.74 23.99 21.87
N ASP A 154 17.75 22.69 21.56
CA ASP A 154 17.17 21.61 22.38
C ASP A 154 15.66 21.76 22.66
N HIS A 155 14.95 22.43 21.75
CA HIS A 155 13.50 22.59 21.79
C HIS A 155 12.76 21.60 20.90
N LEU A 156 13.50 20.85 20.08
CA LEU A 156 13.00 19.83 19.18
C LEU A 156 14.01 18.69 19.10
N SER A 157 13.54 17.47 19.22
CA SER A 157 14.34 16.27 18.95
C SER A 157 13.41 15.12 18.62
N GLU A 158 13.99 13.99 18.21
CA GLU A 158 13.22 12.77 18.05
C GLU A 158 12.48 12.40 19.35
N SER A 159 13.08 12.61 20.53
CA SER A 159 12.49 12.37 21.86
C SER A 159 11.50 13.43 22.33
N ASN A 160 11.63 14.67 21.86
CA ASN A 160 10.87 15.81 22.35
C ASN A 160 10.24 16.61 21.19
N LEU A 161 8.93 16.39 20.97
CA LEU A 161 8.14 17.13 19.99
C LEU A 161 7.12 18.10 20.64
N ASN A 162 7.20 18.36 21.94
CA ASN A 162 6.13 19.07 22.66
C ASN A 162 5.98 20.52 22.21
N THR A 163 7.10 21.21 22.01
CA THR A 163 7.12 22.59 21.50
C THR A 163 6.54 22.65 20.09
N LEU A 164 6.99 21.76 19.20
CA LEU A 164 6.49 21.67 17.83
C LEU A 164 5.00 21.35 17.78
N GLU A 165 4.53 20.38 18.60
CA GLU A 165 3.11 20.03 18.68
C GLU A 165 2.26 21.22 19.13
N THR A 166 2.75 21.98 20.11
CA THR A 166 2.06 23.18 20.60
C THR A 166 1.96 24.23 19.51
N ILE A 167 3.06 24.52 18.82
CA ILE A 167 3.08 25.48 17.71
C ILE A 167 2.14 25.04 16.58
N VAL A 168 2.23 23.78 16.15
CA VAL A 168 1.41 23.24 15.06
C VAL A 168 -0.08 23.24 15.43
N ARG A 169 -0.44 23.01 16.69
CA ARG A 169 -1.84 23.06 17.14
C ARG A 169 -2.43 24.46 17.03
N GLU A 170 -1.65 25.50 17.31
CA GLU A 170 -2.09 26.89 17.25
C GLU A 170 -2.10 27.45 15.82
N VAL A 171 -1.07 27.13 15.03
CA VAL A 171 -0.89 27.71 13.69
C VAL A 171 -1.57 26.88 12.60
N CYS A 172 -1.39 25.56 12.59
CA CYS A 172 -1.83 24.68 11.50
C CYS A 172 -2.36 23.32 12.03
N PRO A 173 -3.50 23.31 12.76
CA PRO A 173 -3.96 22.18 13.56
C PRO A 173 -4.20 20.87 12.78
N MET A 174 -4.48 20.97 11.49
CA MET A 174 -4.63 19.80 10.60
C MET A 174 -3.35 18.95 10.51
N LEU A 175 -2.17 19.56 10.66
CA LEU A 175 -0.89 18.84 10.64
C LEU A 175 -0.59 18.11 11.96
N ASN A 176 -1.32 18.41 13.03
CA ASN A 176 -1.12 17.78 14.33
C ASN A 176 -1.37 16.26 14.27
N ALA A 177 -2.16 15.79 13.32
CA ALA A 177 -2.36 14.35 13.08
C ALA A 177 -1.03 13.64 12.76
N LYS A 178 -0.11 14.27 12.01
CA LYS A 178 1.19 13.71 11.64
C LYS A 178 2.13 13.59 12.85
N ILE A 179 2.18 14.62 13.70
CA ILE A 179 2.96 14.61 14.96
C ILE A 179 2.45 13.52 15.90
N ASN A 180 1.13 13.40 16.05
CA ASN A 180 0.51 12.37 16.88
C ASN A 180 0.77 10.96 16.35
N GLN A 181 0.75 10.76 15.03
CA GLN A 181 1.11 9.50 14.40
C GLN A 181 2.57 9.13 14.70
N PHE A 182 3.49 10.09 14.63
CA PHE A 182 4.90 9.88 14.98
C PHE A 182 5.10 9.57 16.46
N LYS A 183 4.44 10.31 17.37
CA LYS A 183 4.50 10.03 18.82
C LYS A 183 3.98 8.63 19.15
N LYS A 184 2.85 8.22 18.55
CA LYS A 184 2.28 6.87 18.70
C LYS A 184 3.26 5.78 18.27
N ARG A 185 4.14 6.05 17.29
CA ARG A 185 5.19 5.13 16.85
C ARG A 185 6.29 4.87 17.88
N ARG A 186 6.61 5.85 18.71
CA ARG A 186 7.74 5.77 19.66
C ARG A 186 7.40 5.14 21.01
N VAL A 187 6.14 5.19 21.43
CA VAL A 187 5.67 4.60 22.71
C VAL A 187 5.66 3.05 22.68
N THR A 188 5.83 2.44 21.50
CA THR A 188 5.62 1.00 21.26
C THR A 188 6.90 0.15 21.12
N CYS A 189 8.09 0.68 21.45
CA CYS A 189 9.36 -0.08 21.56
C CYS A 189 10.18 0.40 22.80
N PRO A 190 10.54 -0.47 23.77
CA PRO A 190 11.47 -0.09 24.84
C PRO A 190 12.91 -0.11 24.29
N VAL A 191 13.59 1.03 24.39
CA VAL A 191 15.04 1.11 24.22
C VAL A 191 15.69 0.46 25.44
N MET A 192 16.57 -0.52 25.20
CA MET A 192 17.56 -0.94 26.19
C MET A 192 18.53 0.23 26.41
N THR A 193 18.40 0.93 27.53
CA THR A 193 19.50 1.74 28.07
C THR A 193 20.14 0.97 29.20
N THR A 194 21.37 0.53 28.96
CA THR A 194 22.35 0.20 29.99
C THR A 194 22.60 1.43 30.86
N ASP A 195 22.37 1.35 32.16
CA ASP A 195 23.23 2.02 33.14
C ASP A 195 23.10 1.43 34.56
N ALA A 196 24.30 1.18 35.09
CA ALA A 196 24.79 0.92 36.46
C ALA A 196 23.83 0.63 37.65
N ILE A 197 23.98 -0.60 38.16
CA ILE A 197 24.24 -1.01 39.57
C ILE A 197 23.84 -0.04 40.71
N SER A 198 22.88 -0.44 41.54
CA SER A 198 23.14 -0.66 42.98
C SER A 198 22.08 -1.58 43.63
N THR A 199 22.59 -2.40 44.55
CA THR A 199 22.02 -3.49 45.35
C THR A 199 20.90 -3.12 46.32
N GLN A 200 19.89 -4.00 46.52
CA GLN A 200 19.75 -4.85 47.73
C GLN A 200 18.45 -5.71 47.77
N GLU A 201 18.67 -7.00 48.06
CA GLU A 201 17.90 -8.03 48.81
C GLU A 201 16.46 -8.49 48.49
N LYS A 202 16.37 -9.82 48.23
CA LYS A 202 15.43 -10.87 48.72
C LYS A 202 13.91 -10.64 48.51
N GLU A 203 13.12 -11.58 48.00
CA GLU A 203 13.01 -12.99 48.44
C GLU A 203 12.21 -13.84 47.43
N SER A 204 12.38 -15.15 47.56
CA SER A 204 11.95 -16.27 46.70
C SER A 204 10.44 -16.44 46.47
N VAL A 205 10.04 -16.79 45.23
CA VAL A 205 8.97 -17.78 44.97
C VAL A 205 9.26 -18.54 43.65
N THR A 206 9.34 -19.86 43.76
CA THR A 206 9.56 -20.84 42.67
C THR A 206 8.27 -21.12 41.88
N MET A 207 8.42 -21.56 40.61
CA MET A 207 7.60 -22.50 39.81
C MET A 207 7.43 -22.02 38.34
N PRO A 208 7.18 -22.91 37.36
CA PRO A 208 8.03 -23.99 36.85
C PRO A 208 8.45 -23.76 35.39
N ILE A 209 9.55 -24.41 34.99
CA ILE A 209 10.09 -24.40 33.61
C ILE A 209 9.10 -25.07 32.65
N SER A 210 8.68 -24.34 31.62
CA SER A 210 7.96 -24.88 30.46
C SER A 210 8.93 -24.98 29.27
N PRO A 211 8.76 -25.95 28.36
CA PRO A 211 9.83 -26.44 27.49
C PRO A 211 10.15 -25.45 26.36
N SER A 212 11.45 -25.38 26.04
CA SER A 212 11.99 -24.83 24.81
C SER A 212 11.22 -25.36 23.59
N THR A 213 10.42 -24.51 22.94
CA THR A 213 9.86 -24.81 21.63
C THR A 213 10.94 -24.65 20.58
N ASN A 214 11.46 -25.79 20.12
CA ASN A 214 12.11 -25.96 18.84
C ASN A 214 11.35 -25.16 17.76
N THR A 215 12.03 -24.22 17.12
CA THR A 215 11.60 -23.67 15.83
C THR A 215 11.70 -24.77 14.78
N GLN A 216 10.67 -25.61 14.70
CA GLN A 216 10.40 -26.38 13.50
C GLN A 216 9.61 -25.51 12.53
N ASP A 217 10.02 -25.60 11.27
CA ASP A 217 9.44 -25.03 10.06
C ASP A 217 7.90 -25.14 10.02
N GLU A 218 7.19 -24.08 10.44
CA GLU A 218 5.73 -23.99 10.22
C GLU A 218 5.48 -23.29 8.88
N GLY A 219 5.17 -24.08 7.86
CA GLY A 219 4.66 -23.56 6.59
C GLY A 219 3.42 -22.68 6.76
N LEU A 220 3.09 -21.87 5.75
CA LEU A 220 1.89 -21.01 5.77
C LEU A 220 0.63 -21.82 6.12
N GLY A 221 0.05 -21.58 7.29
CA GLY A 221 -1.21 -22.21 7.72
C GLY A 221 -2.40 -21.84 6.83
N THR A 222 -3.52 -22.55 6.98
CA THR A 222 -4.76 -22.36 6.19
C THR A 222 -5.89 -21.82 7.08
N TYR A 223 -6.76 -20.96 6.54
CA TYR A 223 -7.97 -20.54 7.27
C TYR A 223 -8.92 -21.75 7.42
N PRO A 224 -9.53 -21.93 8.60
CA PRO A 224 -10.54 -22.97 8.76
C PRO A 224 -11.72 -22.65 7.83
N MET A 225 -12.07 -23.62 7.00
CA MET A 225 -13.18 -23.57 6.04
C MET A 225 -14.16 -24.71 6.33
N THR A 226 -14.41 -24.95 7.63
CA THR A 226 -15.09 -26.13 8.16
C THR A 226 -16.32 -25.77 9.01
N SER A 227 -16.72 -24.50 9.03
CA SER A 227 -17.96 -24.06 9.67
C SER A 227 -19.15 -24.68 8.98
N GLU A 228 -20.28 -24.70 9.68
CA GLU A 228 -21.54 -25.26 9.18
C GLU A 228 -22.01 -24.63 7.87
N LYS A 229 -21.72 -23.34 7.67
CA LYS A 229 -22.04 -22.61 6.45
C LYS A 229 -20.80 -21.88 5.97
N ARG A 230 -20.58 -21.86 4.65
CA ARG A 230 -19.43 -21.17 4.06
C ARG A 230 -19.45 -19.67 4.37
N GLY A 231 -20.59 -19.04 4.14
CA GLY A 231 -20.74 -17.59 4.25
C GLY A 231 -21.80 -17.02 3.33
N ILE A 232 -21.88 -15.69 3.33
CA ILE A 232 -22.71 -14.93 2.40
C ILE A 232 -21.83 -14.43 1.26
N CYS A 233 -22.33 -14.55 0.03
CA CYS A 233 -21.76 -13.90 -1.15
C CYS A 233 -22.74 -12.82 -1.61
N LEU A 234 -22.41 -11.56 -1.35
CA LEU A 234 -23.16 -10.41 -1.80
C LEU A 234 -22.72 -10.03 -3.22
N ILE A 235 -23.67 -9.87 -4.14
CA ILE A 235 -23.41 -9.39 -5.50
C ILE A 235 -24.21 -8.11 -5.71
N VAL A 236 -23.52 -6.99 -5.93
CA VAL A 236 -24.14 -5.76 -6.43
C VAL A 236 -23.86 -5.64 -7.92
N ASN A 237 -24.92 -5.65 -8.73
CA ASN A 237 -24.84 -5.58 -10.18
C ASN A 237 -25.57 -4.35 -10.71
N ASN A 238 -24.81 -3.32 -11.10
CA ASN A 238 -25.34 -2.10 -11.67
C ASN A 238 -25.24 -2.15 -13.20
N ASP A 239 -26.38 -2.23 -13.88
CA ASP A 239 -26.51 -2.23 -15.33
C ASP A 239 -27.01 -0.88 -15.87
N ASN A 240 -28.11 -0.38 -15.32
CA ASN A 240 -28.85 0.75 -15.86
C ASN A 240 -28.49 2.08 -15.20
N PHE A 241 -27.65 2.88 -15.88
CA PHE A 241 -27.24 4.22 -15.44
C PHE A 241 -28.06 5.34 -16.10
N SER A 242 -29.30 5.09 -16.52
CA SER A 242 -30.15 6.09 -17.18
C SER A 242 -30.39 7.37 -16.36
N LYS A 243 -30.21 7.32 -15.03
CA LYS A 243 -30.27 8.48 -14.14
C LYS A 243 -28.99 9.34 -14.17
N SER A 244 -27.92 8.84 -14.76
CA SER A 244 -26.66 9.57 -14.97
C SER A 244 -26.60 10.13 -16.38
N SER A 245 -26.17 11.39 -16.53
CA SER A 245 -25.96 12.02 -17.83
C SER A 245 -24.68 11.58 -18.54
N GLN A 246 -23.75 10.94 -17.82
CA GLN A 246 -22.39 10.66 -18.31
C GLN A 246 -22.08 9.16 -18.47
N LEU A 247 -22.86 8.29 -17.80
CA LEU A 247 -22.59 6.85 -17.75
C LEU A 247 -23.55 6.06 -18.63
N ARG A 248 -23.00 5.09 -19.37
CA ARG A 248 -23.78 4.23 -20.28
C ARG A 248 -24.24 2.95 -19.58
N LYS A 249 -25.26 2.30 -20.14
CA LYS A 249 -25.71 0.97 -19.71
C LYS A 249 -24.57 -0.08 -19.78
N ARG A 250 -24.50 -1.01 -18.83
CA ARG A 250 -23.44 -2.04 -18.73
C ARG A 250 -23.85 -3.40 -19.32
N GLU A 251 -24.27 -3.40 -20.58
CA GLU A 251 -24.72 -4.61 -21.31
C GLU A 251 -23.82 -5.84 -21.12
N GLY A 252 -24.39 -6.98 -20.74
CA GLY A 252 -23.62 -8.21 -20.50
C GLY A 252 -23.13 -8.38 -19.06
N THR A 253 -23.30 -7.39 -18.18
CA THR A 253 -23.02 -7.56 -16.73
C THR A 253 -23.89 -8.64 -16.07
N GLU A 254 -25.07 -8.91 -16.63
CA GLU A 254 -25.93 -10.01 -16.17
C GLU A 254 -25.29 -11.39 -16.41
N VAL A 255 -24.45 -11.53 -17.43
CA VAL A 255 -23.68 -12.77 -17.69
C VAL A 255 -22.68 -12.99 -16.55
N ASP A 256 -21.99 -11.93 -16.13
CA ASP A 256 -21.07 -11.97 -14.99
C ASP A 256 -21.80 -12.28 -13.68
N GLN A 257 -22.94 -11.63 -13.41
CA GLN A 257 -23.74 -11.92 -12.23
C GLN A 257 -24.14 -13.39 -12.18
N LYS A 258 -24.70 -13.95 -13.25
CA LYS A 258 -25.12 -15.36 -13.30
C LYS A 258 -23.96 -16.31 -13.10
N CYS A 259 -22.80 -15.98 -13.67
CA CYS A 259 -21.58 -16.78 -13.52
C CYS A 259 -21.11 -16.79 -12.06
N LEU A 260 -21.00 -15.61 -11.43
CA LEU A 260 -20.64 -15.47 -10.02
C LEU A 260 -21.64 -16.19 -9.11
N GLN A 261 -22.93 -15.99 -9.34
CA GLN A 261 -23.99 -16.65 -8.57
C GLN A 261 -23.85 -18.17 -8.63
N SER A 262 -23.68 -18.73 -9.83
CA SER A 262 -23.55 -20.18 -10.03
C SER A 262 -22.31 -20.75 -9.32
N VAL A 263 -21.16 -20.08 -9.46
CA VAL A 263 -19.89 -20.54 -8.87
C VAL A 263 -19.89 -20.40 -7.35
N PHE A 264 -20.33 -19.27 -6.80
CA PHE A 264 -20.34 -19.09 -5.35
C PHE A 264 -21.42 -19.92 -4.66
N GLN A 265 -22.56 -20.17 -5.31
CA GLN A 265 -23.53 -21.17 -4.81
C GLN A 265 -22.90 -22.58 -4.80
N TRP A 266 -22.20 -22.96 -5.87
CA TRP A 266 -21.48 -24.23 -5.93
C TRP A 266 -20.42 -24.36 -4.82
N LEU A 267 -19.70 -23.28 -4.50
CA LEU A 267 -18.74 -23.22 -3.37
C LEU A 267 -19.40 -23.23 -1.97
N GLY A 268 -20.73 -23.30 -1.91
CA GLY A 268 -21.51 -23.42 -0.67
C GLY A 268 -21.90 -22.09 -0.03
N PHE A 269 -21.76 -20.96 -0.74
CA PHE A 269 -22.20 -19.66 -0.23
C PHE A 269 -23.71 -19.46 -0.40
N LYS A 270 -24.31 -18.74 0.55
CA LYS A 270 -25.61 -18.12 0.34
C LYS A 270 -25.43 -16.86 -0.49
N VAL A 271 -25.83 -16.90 -1.76
CA VAL A 271 -25.74 -15.74 -2.65
C VAL A 271 -26.93 -14.81 -2.47
N GLU A 272 -26.66 -13.52 -2.27
CA GLU A 272 -27.64 -12.43 -2.20
C GLU A 272 -27.29 -11.40 -3.28
N SER A 273 -28.21 -11.15 -4.23
CA SER A 273 -27.97 -10.27 -5.38
C SER A 273 -28.85 -9.03 -5.31
N HIS A 274 -28.23 -7.87 -5.54
CA HIS A 274 -28.89 -6.57 -5.61
C HIS A 274 -28.58 -5.92 -6.95
N HIS A 275 -29.60 -5.32 -7.56
CA HIS A 275 -29.54 -4.78 -8.92
C HIS A 275 -29.74 -3.27 -8.91
N ASP A 276 -29.00 -2.59 -9.79
CA ASP A 276 -29.16 -1.16 -10.07
C ASP A 276 -29.25 -0.29 -8.80
N CYS A 277 -28.31 -0.51 -7.88
CA CYS A 277 -28.22 0.22 -6.63
C CYS A 277 -27.64 1.62 -6.84
N ASP A 278 -28.31 2.64 -6.30
CA ASP A 278 -27.71 3.95 -6.10
C ASP A 278 -26.67 3.92 -4.97
N THR A 279 -25.92 5.01 -4.78
CA THR A 279 -24.86 5.10 -3.78
C THR A 279 -25.33 4.79 -2.36
N ASN A 280 -26.50 5.29 -1.97
CA ASN A 280 -27.07 5.07 -0.64
C ASN A 280 -27.54 3.64 -0.45
N GLN A 281 -28.16 3.05 -1.48
CA GLN A 281 -28.58 1.66 -1.48
C GLN A 281 -27.38 0.71 -1.38
N MET A 282 -26.30 0.97 -2.13
CA MET A 282 -25.07 0.19 -2.01
C MET A 282 -24.52 0.23 -0.57
N LEU A 283 -24.39 1.44 -0.01
CA LEU A 283 -23.93 1.60 1.37
C LEU A 283 -24.86 0.90 2.38
N SER A 284 -26.18 0.99 2.20
CA SER A 284 -27.15 0.34 3.10
C SER A 284 -26.99 -1.18 3.08
N VAL A 285 -26.92 -1.78 1.90
CA VAL A 285 -26.80 -3.24 1.75
C VAL A 285 -25.49 -3.76 2.36
N PHE A 286 -24.36 -3.08 2.13
CA PHE A 286 -23.09 -3.44 2.75
C PHE A 286 -23.12 -3.26 4.27
N LYS A 287 -23.73 -2.17 4.76
CA LYS A 287 -23.86 -1.90 6.20
C LYS A 287 -24.76 -2.91 6.90
N GLU A 288 -25.85 -3.32 6.25
CA GLU A 288 -26.73 -4.38 6.73
C GLU A 288 -26.01 -5.71 6.82
N LEU A 289 -25.22 -6.07 5.80
CA LEU A 289 -24.42 -7.30 5.82
C LEU A 289 -23.33 -7.27 6.91
N GLY A 290 -22.60 -6.16 7.04
CA GLY A 290 -21.58 -5.98 8.07
C GLY A 290 -22.12 -6.06 9.50
N LYS A 291 -23.40 -5.73 9.71
CA LYS A 291 -24.09 -5.86 11.01
C LYS A 291 -24.56 -7.27 11.35
N ARG A 292 -24.58 -8.21 10.40
CA ARG A 292 -25.04 -9.58 10.67
C ARG A 292 -24.05 -10.33 11.55
N ASP A 293 -24.53 -11.37 12.24
CA ASP A 293 -23.65 -12.30 12.94
C ASP A 293 -23.07 -13.33 11.96
N HIS A 294 -21.75 -13.30 11.81
CA HIS A 294 -20.99 -14.21 10.96
C HIS A 294 -20.26 -15.31 11.74
N SER A 295 -20.57 -15.50 13.04
CA SER A 295 -19.85 -16.44 13.91
C SER A 295 -19.89 -17.88 13.39
N ARG A 296 -20.99 -18.28 12.73
CA ARG A 296 -21.17 -19.62 12.10
C ARG A 296 -20.71 -19.71 10.64
N PHE A 297 -20.11 -18.65 10.09
CA PHE A 297 -19.59 -18.63 8.72
C PHE A 297 -18.07 -18.77 8.70
N ASP A 298 -17.52 -19.30 7.61
CA ASP A 298 -16.07 -19.35 7.40
C ASP A 298 -15.51 -18.01 6.92
N CYS A 299 -16.23 -17.34 6.02
CA CYS A 299 -15.79 -16.12 5.36
C CYS A 299 -16.97 -15.30 4.82
N VAL A 300 -16.67 -14.14 4.23
CA VAL A 300 -17.64 -13.33 3.47
C VAL A 300 -17.06 -13.00 2.09
N VAL A 301 -17.93 -12.98 1.09
CA VAL A 301 -17.59 -12.56 -0.29
C VAL A 301 -18.48 -11.39 -0.69
N CYS A 302 -17.88 -10.34 -1.27
CA CYS A 302 -18.58 -9.19 -1.82
C CYS A 302 -18.12 -8.93 -3.26
N CYS A 303 -19.02 -9.04 -4.23
CA CYS A 303 -18.77 -8.74 -5.63
C CYS A 303 -19.48 -7.45 -6.03
N VAL A 304 -18.76 -6.51 -6.64
CA VAL A 304 -19.35 -5.26 -7.16
C VAL A 304 -19.07 -5.15 -8.66
N LEU A 305 -20.14 -5.14 -9.46
CA LEU A 305 -20.10 -4.98 -10.90
C LEU A 305 -20.68 -3.61 -11.26
N SER A 306 -19.83 -2.62 -11.55
CA SER A 306 -20.29 -1.25 -11.84
C SER A 306 -19.32 -0.51 -12.78
N HIS A 307 -19.63 0.75 -13.09
CA HIS A 307 -18.62 1.70 -13.53
C HIS A 307 -17.75 2.09 -12.34
N GLY A 308 -16.55 2.63 -12.61
CA GLY A 308 -15.70 3.14 -11.56
C GLY A 308 -14.77 4.25 -12.03
N VAL A 309 -14.17 4.89 -11.05
CA VAL A 309 -13.07 5.83 -11.14
C VAL A 309 -12.05 5.42 -10.08
N GLU A 310 -10.85 6.00 -10.10
CA GLU A 310 -9.81 5.67 -9.14
C GLU A 310 -10.33 5.63 -7.68
N GLY A 311 -10.16 4.47 -7.04
CA GLY A 311 -10.55 4.22 -5.65
C GLY A 311 -12.05 4.13 -5.38
N SER A 312 -12.92 4.26 -6.39
CA SER A 312 -14.38 4.39 -6.20
C SER A 312 -15.21 3.64 -7.25
N VAL A 313 -16.44 3.30 -6.88
CA VAL A 313 -17.45 2.69 -7.78
C VAL A 313 -18.67 3.59 -7.89
N TYR A 314 -19.31 3.60 -9.06
CA TYR A 314 -20.52 4.40 -9.27
C TYR A 314 -21.78 3.68 -8.80
N GLY A 315 -22.69 4.42 -8.17
CA GLY A 315 -24.11 4.05 -8.09
C GLY A 315 -24.82 4.37 -9.41
N VAL A 316 -26.02 3.82 -9.63
CA VAL A 316 -26.80 4.11 -10.85
C VAL A 316 -27.29 5.56 -10.95
N ASP A 317 -27.25 6.28 -9.84
CA ASP A 317 -27.47 7.73 -9.71
C ASP A 317 -26.32 8.57 -10.31
N GLY A 318 -25.20 7.94 -10.68
CA GLY A 318 -24.02 8.63 -11.21
C GLY A 318 -23.12 9.25 -10.14
N SER A 319 -23.45 9.06 -8.87
CA SER A 319 -22.58 9.41 -7.74
C SER A 319 -21.63 8.25 -7.43
N THR A 320 -20.56 8.52 -6.68
CA THR A 320 -19.55 7.51 -6.33
C THR A 320 -19.57 7.13 -4.84
N VAL A 321 -19.19 5.88 -4.56
CA VAL A 321 -18.84 5.40 -3.21
C VAL A 321 -17.40 4.92 -3.23
N LYS A 322 -16.60 5.31 -2.23
CA LYS A 322 -15.22 4.83 -2.12
C LYS A 322 -15.23 3.34 -1.78
N ILE A 323 -14.32 2.59 -2.39
CA ILE A 323 -14.17 1.17 -2.10
C ILE A 323 -13.79 0.97 -0.62
N SER A 324 -13.00 1.88 -0.05
CA SER A 324 -12.66 1.90 1.39
C SER A 324 -13.90 1.92 2.28
N ASP A 325 -14.89 2.75 1.94
CA ASP A 325 -16.11 2.91 2.75
C ASP A 325 -16.94 1.63 2.75
N LEU A 326 -16.88 0.83 1.68
CA LEU A 326 -17.52 -0.48 1.60
C LEU A 326 -16.74 -1.55 2.38
N THR A 327 -15.41 -1.56 2.29
CA THR A 327 -14.56 -2.56 2.95
C THR A 327 -14.49 -2.34 4.47
N ASP A 328 -14.46 -1.09 4.92
CA ASP A 328 -14.32 -0.74 6.35
C ASP A 328 -15.49 -1.23 7.19
N LEU A 329 -16.67 -1.43 6.60
CA LEU A 329 -17.85 -2.00 7.26
C LEU A 329 -17.63 -3.45 7.75
N PHE A 330 -16.58 -4.13 7.27
CA PHE A 330 -16.25 -5.51 7.61
C PHE A 330 -14.98 -5.65 8.46
N ASN A 331 -14.35 -4.53 8.85
CA ASN A 331 -13.14 -4.58 9.67
C ASN A 331 -13.44 -5.11 11.08
N GLY A 332 -12.41 -5.47 11.84
CA GLY A 332 -12.56 -6.08 13.17
C GLY A 332 -13.27 -5.22 14.22
N LEU A 333 -13.42 -3.91 13.99
CA LEU A 333 -14.19 -3.02 14.86
C LEU A 333 -15.67 -2.98 14.47
N ASN A 334 -15.95 -2.92 13.17
CA ASN A 334 -17.31 -2.78 12.63
C ASN A 334 -18.04 -4.13 12.48
N CYS A 335 -17.29 -5.23 12.32
CA CYS A 335 -17.83 -6.59 12.24
C CYS A 335 -16.97 -7.59 13.05
N PRO A 336 -17.08 -7.60 14.39
CA PRO A 336 -16.26 -8.47 15.25
C PRO A 336 -16.41 -9.98 14.97
N SER A 337 -17.58 -10.42 14.48
CA SER A 337 -17.84 -11.83 14.14
C SER A 337 -17.05 -12.35 12.92
N LEU A 338 -16.36 -11.45 12.19
CA LEU A 338 -15.45 -11.75 11.07
C LEU A 338 -13.95 -11.58 11.43
N VAL A 339 -13.61 -11.31 12.70
CA VAL A 339 -12.21 -11.27 13.16
C VAL A 339 -11.58 -12.66 12.96
N GLY A 340 -10.44 -12.72 12.28
CA GLY A 340 -9.75 -13.98 11.97
C GLY A 340 -10.30 -14.74 10.77
N LYS A 341 -11.33 -14.23 10.10
CA LYS A 341 -12.01 -14.86 8.95
C LYS A 341 -11.74 -14.11 7.65
N PRO A 342 -11.57 -14.77 6.49
CA PRO A 342 -11.34 -14.09 5.22
C PRO A 342 -12.51 -13.19 4.80
N LYS A 343 -12.18 -12.00 4.32
CA LYS A 343 -13.11 -10.98 3.80
C LYS A 343 -12.71 -10.67 2.36
N LEU A 344 -13.44 -11.27 1.41
CA LEU A 344 -13.03 -11.35 0.00
C LEU A 344 -13.88 -10.40 -0.85
N PHE A 345 -13.26 -9.41 -1.47
CA PHE A 345 -13.91 -8.41 -2.32
C PHE A 345 -13.44 -8.59 -3.76
N PHE A 346 -14.37 -8.69 -4.71
CA PHE A 346 -14.08 -8.75 -6.14
C PHE A 346 -14.75 -7.58 -6.85
N ILE A 347 -13.95 -6.62 -7.31
CA ILE A 347 -14.45 -5.35 -7.84
C ILE A 347 -14.19 -5.29 -9.35
N GLN A 348 -15.28 -5.39 -10.12
CA GLN A 348 -15.29 -5.20 -11.55
C GLN A 348 -15.77 -3.78 -11.86
N ALA A 349 -14.80 -2.85 -11.88
CA ALA A 349 -14.99 -1.46 -12.24
C ALA A 349 -13.70 -0.89 -12.86
N CYS A 350 -13.81 0.13 -13.72
CA CYS A 350 -12.64 0.88 -14.17
C CYS A 350 -12.01 1.63 -12.97
N GLN A 351 -10.69 1.85 -12.99
CA GLN A 351 -9.98 2.62 -11.96
C GLN A 351 -9.29 3.86 -12.55
N GLY A 352 -9.64 4.23 -13.77
CA GLY A 352 -9.24 5.47 -14.43
C GLY A 352 -9.58 5.45 -15.92
N LYS A 353 -8.98 6.37 -16.67
CA LYS A 353 -9.25 6.59 -18.11
C LYS A 353 -8.09 6.13 -19.01
N ASN A 354 -6.96 5.70 -18.45
CA ASN A 354 -5.80 5.30 -19.24
C ASN A 354 -6.03 3.92 -19.87
N GLU A 355 -5.59 3.77 -21.11
CA GLU A 355 -5.62 2.48 -21.82
C GLU A 355 -4.27 1.78 -21.63
N GLN A 356 -4.29 0.50 -21.25
CA GLN A 356 -3.07 -0.25 -21.05
C GLN A 356 -2.50 -0.69 -22.42
N GLN A 357 -1.29 -0.24 -22.75
CA GLN A 357 -0.61 -0.56 -24.01
C GLN A 357 0.01 -1.97 -23.98
N ALA A 358 0.04 -2.63 -25.14
CA ALA A 358 0.70 -3.92 -25.31
C ALA A 358 2.25 -3.75 -25.37
N VAL A 359 2.98 -4.61 -24.65
CA VAL A 359 4.44 -4.71 -24.72
C VAL A 359 4.80 -6.13 -25.21
N PHE A 360 5.69 -6.25 -26.19
CA PHE A 360 6.22 -7.53 -26.70
C PHE A 360 7.59 -7.78 -26.06
N ILE A 361 7.84 -8.96 -25.49
CA ILE A 361 9.01 -9.21 -24.60
C ILE A 361 9.73 -10.53 -24.99
N GLU A 362 11.08 -10.49 -25.11
CA GLU A 362 12.00 -11.62 -24.82
C GLU A 362 12.39 -11.59 -23.33
N SER A 363 12.47 -12.79 -22.72
CA SER A 363 12.73 -13.13 -21.30
C SER A 363 13.99 -12.48 -20.71
N ASP A 364 14.13 -12.06 -19.44
CA ASP A 364 13.49 -12.39 -18.16
C ASP A 364 13.37 -11.11 -17.29
N SER A 365 12.31 -10.97 -16.47
CA SER A 365 12.23 -9.92 -15.43
C SER A 365 11.14 -10.21 -14.38
N SER A 366 11.46 -9.89 -13.12
CA SER A 366 10.67 -10.11 -11.91
C SER A 366 9.88 -8.86 -11.47
N ALA A 367 8.76 -9.11 -10.78
CA ALA A 367 7.63 -8.19 -10.62
C ALA A 367 7.78 -7.15 -9.48
N TYR A 368 7.28 -5.94 -9.75
CA TYR A 368 7.05 -4.86 -8.79
C TYR A 368 5.73 -5.02 -8.03
N SER A 369 5.76 -4.73 -6.73
CA SER A 369 4.60 -4.62 -5.84
C SER A 369 4.59 -3.23 -5.19
N PHE A 370 3.47 -2.51 -5.30
CA PHE A 370 3.19 -1.30 -4.52
C PHE A 370 2.69 -1.69 -3.12
N HIS A 371 3.30 -1.17 -2.06
CA HIS A 371 2.74 -1.22 -0.71
C HIS A 371 3.00 0.10 0.03
N TRP A 372 1.96 0.62 0.67
CA TRP A 372 2.03 1.59 1.76
C TRP A 372 1.94 0.86 3.10
N THR A 373 2.73 1.28 4.08
CA THR A 373 2.41 1.50 5.52
C THR A 373 3.51 1.01 6.48
N ASP A 374 3.88 1.86 7.45
CA ASP A 374 4.61 1.43 8.66
C ASP A 374 3.65 1.38 9.86
N ALA A 375 3.40 0.16 10.34
CA ALA A 375 2.69 -0.23 11.55
C ALA A 375 3.67 -0.46 12.72
N ILE A 376 3.27 -0.17 13.96
CA ILE A 376 3.96 -0.71 15.15
C ILE A 376 3.17 -1.87 15.73
N LYS A 377 3.90 -2.83 16.31
CA LYS A 377 3.38 -4.00 17.00
C LYS A 377 2.43 -3.59 18.15
N ALA A 378 1.17 -3.91 17.95
CA ALA A 378 0.20 -4.06 19.03
C ALA A 378 0.52 -5.33 19.85
N LYS A 379 0.18 -5.29 21.14
CA LYS A 379 0.01 -6.47 22.00
C LYS A 379 -0.78 -7.54 21.24
N GLN A 380 -0.46 -8.83 21.47
CA GLN A 380 -1.00 -9.98 20.73
C GLN A 380 -2.48 -9.80 20.36
N GLY A 381 -2.70 -9.41 19.11
CA GLY A 381 -3.97 -8.99 18.54
C GLY A 381 -3.76 -8.74 17.06
N ILE A 382 -4.72 -9.14 16.24
CA ILE A 382 -4.62 -8.99 14.78
C ILE A 382 -5.08 -7.58 14.39
N PRO A 383 -4.47 -6.92 13.38
CA PRO A 383 -4.94 -5.63 12.90
C PRO A 383 -6.43 -5.64 12.54
N ASN A 384 -7.14 -4.53 12.76
CA ASN A 384 -8.57 -4.44 12.44
C ASN A 384 -8.86 -4.66 10.93
N SER A 385 -7.92 -4.33 10.06
CA SER A 385 -7.97 -4.54 8.60
C SER A 385 -7.31 -5.86 8.15
N ALA A 386 -7.00 -6.77 9.07
CA ALA A 386 -6.43 -8.07 8.71
C ALA A 386 -7.46 -9.00 8.06
N ASP A 387 -6.94 -9.98 7.31
CA ASP A 387 -7.72 -11.03 6.65
C ASP A 387 -8.62 -10.53 5.50
N PHE A 388 -8.25 -9.43 4.84
CA PHE A 388 -8.91 -8.95 3.62
C PHE A 388 -8.19 -9.41 2.35
N LEU A 389 -8.97 -9.62 1.30
CA LEU A 389 -8.50 -9.71 -0.07
C LEU A 389 -9.36 -8.81 -0.95
N LEU A 390 -8.73 -7.96 -1.74
CA LEU A 390 -9.36 -7.09 -2.72
C LEU A 390 -8.84 -7.45 -4.10
N GLY A 391 -9.64 -8.20 -4.86
CA GLY A 391 -9.38 -8.52 -6.27
C GLY A 391 -9.95 -7.43 -7.19
N MET A 392 -9.10 -6.53 -7.65
CA MET A 392 -9.48 -5.49 -8.61
C MET A 392 -9.35 -6.00 -10.05
N ALA A 393 -10.35 -5.71 -10.90
CA ALA A 393 -10.34 -6.12 -12.30
C ALA A 393 -9.24 -5.46 -13.15
N THR A 394 -8.73 -4.31 -12.71
CA THR A 394 -7.66 -3.57 -13.39
C THR A 394 -6.81 -2.81 -12.39
N VAL A 395 -5.54 -2.57 -12.71
CA VAL A 395 -4.62 -1.72 -11.95
C VAL A 395 -5.16 -0.27 -11.85
N PRO A 396 -4.73 0.54 -10.86
CA PRO A 396 -5.09 1.96 -10.77
C PRO A 396 -4.86 2.72 -12.09
N PHE A 397 -5.67 3.75 -12.32
CA PHE A 397 -5.67 4.60 -13.52
C PHE A 397 -6.15 3.97 -14.83
N HIS A 398 -6.41 2.65 -14.87
CA HIS A 398 -6.70 1.94 -16.12
C HIS A 398 -8.17 1.52 -16.28
N VAL A 399 -8.56 1.27 -17.53
CA VAL A 399 -9.87 0.73 -17.90
C VAL A 399 -9.95 -0.80 -17.69
N SER A 400 -11.17 -1.33 -17.55
CA SER A 400 -11.43 -2.77 -17.57
C SER A 400 -12.42 -3.10 -18.70
N PHE A 401 -12.25 -4.24 -19.36
CA PHE A 401 -12.99 -4.57 -20.58
C PHE A 401 -14.16 -5.52 -20.32
N ARG A 402 -15.24 -5.26 -21.07
CA ARG A 402 -16.48 -6.03 -21.04
C ARG A 402 -16.86 -6.44 -22.46
N GLU A 403 -17.20 -7.70 -22.62
CA GLU A 403 -17.80 -8.23 -23.84
C GLU A 403 -19.31 -8.38 -23.64
N ARG A 404 -20.12 -7.83 -24.57
CA ARG A 404 -21.58 -7.73 -24.39
C ARG A 404 -22.27 -9.09 -24.29
N THR A 405 -21.73 -10.13 -24.93
CA THR A 405 -22.32 -11.47 -24.97
C THR A 405 -21.73 -12.43 -23.95
N ASN A 406 -20.47 -12.21 -23.56
CA ASN A 406 -19.69 -13.19 -22.79
C ASN A 406 -19.36 -12.73 -21.35
N GLY A 407 -19.64 -11.47 -20.99
CA GLY A 407 -19.27 -10.90 -19.69
C GLY A 407 -17.88 -10.24 -19.70
N THR A 408 -17.34 -9.88 -18.53
CA THR A 408 -16.04 -9.23 -18.42
C THR A 408 -14.89 -10.23 -18.35
N TRP A 409 -13.73 -9.85 -18.89
CA TRP A 409 -12.57 -10.73 -18.91
C TRP A 409 -12.14 -11.20 -17.54
N PHE A 410 -12.20 -10.32 -16.54
CA PHE A 410 -11.82 -10.61 -15.16
C PHE A 410 -12.79 -11.59 -14.50
N ILE A 411 -14.11 -11.32 -14.52
CA ILE A 411 -15.09 -12.16 -13.83
C ILE A 411 -15.19 -13.54 -14.47
N GLN A 412 -15.17 -13.61 -15.80
CA GLN A 412 -15.19 -14.89 -16.51
C GLN A 412 -13.94 -15.72 -16.21
N SER A 413 -12.75 -15.10 -16.23
CA SER A 413 -11.50 -15.77 -15.89
C SER A 413 -11.48 -16.23 -14.43
N LEU A 414 -11.96 -15.39 -13.49
CA LEU A 414 -12.10 -15.73 -12.08
C LEU A 414 -12.99 -16.96 -11.87
N CYS A 415 -14.20 -16.94 -12.44
CA CYS A 415 -15.16 -18.04 -12.29
C CYS A 415 -14.64 -19.34 -12.91
N GLN A 416 -14.03 -19.27 -14.10
CA GLN A 416 -13.45 -20.43 -14.77
C GLN A 416 -12.32 -21.06 -13.95
N ASN A 417 -11.40 -20.24 -13.45
CA ASN A 417 -10.28 -20.74 -12.66
C ASN A 417 -10.72 -21.27 -11.28
N LEU A 418 -11.73 -20.65 -10.64
CA LEU A 418 -12.34 -21.22 -9.43
C LEU A 418 -12.88 -22.63 -9.69
N VAL A 419 -13.66 -22.82 -10.76
CA VAL A 419 -14.23 -24.13 -11.10
C VAL A 419 -13.16 -25.17 -11.45
N GLN A 420 -12.09 -24.78 -12.13
CA GLN A 420 -11.04 -25.70 -12.57
C GLN A 420 -10.02 -26.05 -11.48
N MET A 421 -9.74 -25.12 -10.57
CA MET A 421 -8.61 -25.23 -9.66
C MET A 421 -9.03 -25.55 -8.22
N VAL A 422 -10.25 -25.20 -7.80
CA VAL A 422 -10.76 -25.61 -6.46
C VAL A 422 -10.81 -27.13 -6.29
N PRO A 423 -11.28 -27.95 -7.27
CA PRO A 423 -11.25 -29.41 -7.16
C PRO A 423 -9.83 -30.00 -7.06
N ARG A 424 -8.82 -29.21 -7.39
CA ARG A 424 -7.40 -29.56 -7.29
C ARG A 424 -6.74 -28.92 -6.05
N GLU A 425 -7.55 -28.38 -5.15
CA GLU A 425 -7.16 -27.83 -3.85
C GLU A 425 -6.16 -26.66 -3.91
N PHE A 426 -6.14 -25.91 -5.02
CA PHE A 426 -5.33 -24.69 -5.09
C PHE A 426 -5.88 -23.60 -4.16
N ASP A 427 -4.97 -22.87 -3.53
CA ASP A 427 -5.33 -21.69 -2.75
C ASP A 427 -5.78 -20.52 -3.65
N LEU A 428 -6.57 -19.62 -3.08
CA LEU A 428 -7.16 -18.49 -3.79
C LEU A 428 -6.10 -17.56 -4.42
N MET A 429 -4.92 -17.40 -3.82
CA MET A 429 -3.87 -16.56 -4.42
C MET A 429 -3.28 -17.21 -5.67
N SER A 430 -3.10 -18.53 -5.66
CA SER A 430 -2.71 -19.29 -6.86
C SER A 430 -3.76 -19.18 -7.96
N ILE A 431 -5.05 -19.25 -7.61
CA ILE A 431 -6.17 -19.05 -8.54
C ILE A 431 -6.13 -17.63 -9.13
N LEU A 432 -5.98 -16.59 -8.32
CA LEU A 432 -5.92 -15.20 -8.79
C LEU A 432 -4.66 -14.91 -9.63
N THR A 433 -3.55 -15.56 -9.33
CA THR A 433 -2.34 -15.49 -10.16
C THR A 433 -2.61 -16.06 -11.55
N LYS A 434 -3.36 -17.17 -11.63
CA LYS A 434 -3.80 -17.73 -12.91
C LYS A 434 -4.79 -16.79 -13.63
N VAL A 435 -5.69 -16.14 -12.90
CA VAL A 435 -6.59 -15.11 -13.46
C VAL A 435 -5.80 -13.97 -14.10
N ASN A 436 -4.75 -13.48 -13.42
CA ASN A 436 -3.85 -12.46 -13.97
C ASN A 436 -3.23 -12.92 -15.29
N ALA A 437 -2.70 -14.15 -15.32
CA ALA A 437 -2.09 -14.72 -16.53
C ALA A 437 -3.09 -14.91 -17.69
N ASP A 438 -4.35 -15.22 -17.40
CA ASP A 438 -5.39 -15.39 -18.43
C ASP A 438 -5.88 -14.05 -18.96
N VAL A 439 -6.04 -13.04 -18.09
CA VAL A 439 -6.51 -11.71 -18.50
C VAL A 439 -5.41 -10.93 -19.24
N SER A 440 -4.15 -11.04 -18.81
CA SER A 440 -3.02 -10.36 -19.48
C SER A 440 -2.79 -10.85 -20.91
N LYS A 441 -3.18 -12.10 -21.22
CA LYS A 441 -3.13 -12.66 -22.57
C LYS A 441 -4.24 -12.14 -23.48
N LYS A 442 -5.38 -11.72 -22.94
CA LYS A 442 -6.48 -11.15 -23.72
C LYS A 442 -6.09 -9.79 -24.27
N SER A 443 -6.68 -9.44 -25.41
CA SER A 443 -6.55 -8.13 -26.02
C SER A 443 -7.86 -7.74 -26.69
N ASP A 444 -8.02 -6.45 -26.97
CA ASP A 444 -9.13 -6.02 -27.80
C ASP A 444 -8.99 -6.57 -29.24
N ARG A 445 -10.03 -6.39 -30.05
CA ARG A 445 -10.10 -6.90 -31.43
C ARG A 445 -8.98 -6.40 -32.37
N TYR A 446 -8.24 -5.37 -31.95
CA TYR A 446 -7.13 -4.79 -32.69
C TYR A 446 -5.76 -5.19 -32.12
N GLY A 447 -5.71 -5.94 -31.01
CA GLY A 447 -4.48 -6.34 -30.34
C GLY A 447 -3.74 -5.19 -29.63
N GLN A 448 -4.33 -4.00 -29.54
CA GLN A 448 -3.68 -2.78 -29.07
C GLN A 448 -3.89 -2.54 -27.57
N ARG A 449 -4.98 -3.09 -27.02
CA ARG A 449 -5.37 -2.83 -25.63
C ARG A 449 -5.27 -4.10 -24.79
N LYS A 450 -4.64 -3.97 -23.62
CA LYS A 450 -4.47 -5.03 -22.63
C LYS A 450 -5.25 -4.71 -21.35
N GLN A 451 -5.38 -5.71 -20.48
CA GLN A 451 -5.92 -5.53 -19.13
C GLN A 451 -5.08 -6.35 -18.15
N MET A 452 -4.75 -5.77 -16.99
CA MET A 452 -4.06 -6.47 -15.92
C MET A 452 -4.85 -6.34 -14.61
N PRO A 453 -5.47 -7.41 -14.11
CA PRO A 453 -6.07 -7.42 -12.79
C PRO A 453 -4.99 -7.29 -11.69
N GLN A 454 -5.39 -6.74 -10.54
CA GLN A 454 -4.48 -6.52 -9.40
C GLN A 454 -5.15 -6.95 -8.10
N PRO A 455 -4.79 -8.12 -7.55
CA PRO A 455 -5.16 -8.47 -6.18
C PRO A 455 -4.28 -7.71 -5.18
N ALA A 456 -4.90 -7.15 -4.13
CA ALA A 456 -4.24 -6.63 -2.93
C ALA A 456 -4.79 -7.38 -1.71
N PHE A 457 -3.96 -7.70 -0.72
CA PHE A 457 -4.42 -8.54 0.40
C PHE A 457 -3.67 -8.25 1.71
N SER A 458 -4.38 -8.49 2.82
CA SER A 458 -3.86 -8.57 4.19
C SER A 458 -4.15 -9.95 4.81
N LEU A 459 -4.35 -10.97 3.96
CA LEU A 459 -4.50 -12.37 4.37
C LEU A 459 -3.24 -12.84 5.11
N ARG A 460 -3.45 -13.58 6.20
CA ARG A 460 -2.39 -14.12 7.07
C ARG A 460 -2.23 -15.64 6.94
N LYS A 461 -3.13 -16.30 6.21
CA LYS A 461 -3.18 -17.75 5.97
C LYS A 461 -3.67 -18.01 4.56
N LYS A 462 -3.45 -19.22 4.04
CA LYS A 462 -4.00 -19.67 2.76
C LYS A 462 -5.52 -19.76 2.85
N VAL A 463 -6.21 -19.28 1.81
CA VAL A 463 -7.64 -19.48 1.61
C VAL A 463 -7.79 -20.62 0.62
N VAL A 464 -8.13 -21.82 1.10
CA VAL A 464 -8.40 -22.99 0.26
C VAL A 464 -9.87 -23.31 0.42
N PHE A 465 -10.65 -23.20 -0.66
CA PHE A 465 -12.06 -23.59 -0.62
C PHE A 465 -12.16 -25.12 -0.66
N PRO A 466 -12.90 -25.76 0.28
CA PRO A 466 -13.20 -27.18 0.22
C PRO A 466 -13.91 -27.54 -1.08
N VAL A 467 -13.55 -28.69 -1.64
CA VAL A 467 -14.15 -29.23 -2.85
C VAL A 467 -15.64 -29.49 -2.60
N PRO A 468 -16.56 -28.88 -3.36
CA PRO A 468 -17.98 -29.13 -3.20
C PRO A 468 -18.36 -30.55 -3.62
N ASN A 469 -19.29 -31.16 -2.88
CA ASN A 469 -19.82 -32.50 -3.18
C ASN A 469 -20.83 -32.53 -4.35
N VAL A 470 -21.09 -31.37 -4.97
CA VAL A 470 -22.00 -31.21 -6.09
C VAL A 470 -21.21 -31.02 -7.40
N PRO A 471 -21.73 -31.48 -8.55
CA PRO A 471 -21.06 -31.31 -9.84
C PRO A 471 -20.71 -29.85 -10.12
N THR A 472 -19.58 -29.64 -10.81
CA THR A 472 -19.13 -28.31 -11.21
C THR A 472 -20.16 -27.62 -12.12
N PRO A 473 -20.40 -26.32 -11.93
CA PRO A 473 -21.32 -25.59 -12.79
C PRO A 473 -20.74 -25.47 -14.20
N SER A 474 -21.60 -25.62 -15.21
CA SER A 474 -21.22 -25.39 -16.61
C SER A 474 -21.11 -23.88 -16.87
N ILE A 475 -19.88 -23.37 -16.97
CA ILE A 475 -19.62 -22.00 -17.40
C ILE A 475 -19.52 -22.02 -18.93
N HIS A 476 -20.36 -21.23 -19.63
CA HIS A 476 -20.28 -21.12 -21.08
C HIS A 476 -18.86 -20.70 -21.50
N LYS A 477 -18.20 -21.53 -22.30
CA LYS A 477 -16.91 -21.18 -22.91
C LYS A 477 -17.17 -20.10 -23.96
N ALA A 478 -16.53 -18.94 -23.81
CA ALA A 478 -16.33 -18.07 -24.95
C ALA A 478 -15.57 -18.87 -26.02
N SER A 479 -16.21 -19.09 -27.17
CA SER A 479 -15.57 -19.66 -28.34
C SER A 479 -14.36 -18.80 -28.70
N SER A 480 -13.17 -19.38 -28.55
CA SER A 480 -11.94 -18.79 -29.09
C SER A 480 -12.05 -18.82 -30.61
N ASN A 481 -12.46 -17.70 -31.21
CA ASN A 481 -12.23 -17.53 -32.64
C ASN A 481 -10.72 -17.32 -32.83
N SER A 482 -10.17 -18.25 -33.61
CA SER A 482 -8.82 -18.30 -34.17
C SER A 482 -8.38 -17.01 -34.83
#